data_AF-A0A9E3QWK5-F1
#
_entry.id   AF-A0A9E3QWK5-F1
#
_cell.length_a   1.000
_cell.length_b   1.000
_cell.length_c   1.000
_cell.angle_alpha   90.00
_cell.angle_beta   90.00
_cell.angle_gamma   90.00
#
_symmetry.space_group_name_H-M   'P 1'
#
loop_
_entity.id
_entity.type
_entity.pdbx_description
1 polymer ?
#
loop_
_entity_poly.entity_id
_entity_poly.type
_entity_poly.pdbx_seq_one_letter_code
_entity_poly.pdbx_strand_id
1 'polypeptide(L)'
;MSPLAALLALAAAPPPLVDAAQAIDGLQVELRYGRPDNFMGKAVYPPGARCLLLAPAVAALQRAAATVAAQGFRLRTYDCYRPRSVQYEMWKVFPKVGFVADPATGSHHNRGAAVDLTLAYPDGGPVEMPTAFDAFTRAAHHGFQGGSEASRRHRAVLRGAMEDAGFERNPMEWWHYQLPDAVKYPLRDEPFAPDAGR
;
A
#
# COMPACT_ATOMS: atom_id res chain seq x y z
N MET A 1 27.52 -9.92 -45.92
CA MET A 1 27.34 -8.83 -44.92
C MET A 1 26.03 -8.13 -45.25
N SER A 2 25.01 -8.28 -44.41
CA SER A 2 23.76 -7.50 -44.49
C SER A 2 23.22 -7.36 -43.06
N PRO A 3 22.75 -6.16 -42.66
CA PRO A 3 22.74 -5.76 -41.26
C PRO A 3 21.57 -6.38 -40.50
N LEU A 4 21.88 -6.86 -39.30
CA LEU A 4 20.91 -7.24 -38.28
C LEU A 4 20.14 -5.97 -37.90
N ALA A 5 18.87 -5.87 -38.29
CA ALA A 5 18.00 -4.79 -37.84
C ALA A 5 17.71 -5.00 -36.34
N ALA A 6 18.39 -4.26 -35.48
CA ALA A 6 18.04 -4.15 -34.08
C ALA A 6 16.71 -3.38 -33.98
N LEU A 7 15.61 -4.08 -33.73
CA LEU A 7 14.39 -3.44 -33.22
C LEU A 7 14.69 -2.96 -31.81
N LEU A 8 15.01 -1.67 -31.66
CA LEU A 8 14.83 -0.99 -30.38
C LEU A 8 13.32 -0.94 -30.10
N ALA A 9 12.82 -1.85 -29.26
CA ALA A 9 11.52 -1.65 -28.66
C ALA A 9 11.62 -0.42 -27.75
N LEU A 10 10.99 0.70 -28.11
CA LEU A 10 10.74 1.76 -27.16
C LEU A 10 9.91 1.15 -26.03
N ALA A 11 10.47 1.06 -24.83
CA ALA A 11 9.69 0.70 -23.66
C ALA A 11 8.57 1.73 -23.51
N ALA A 12 7.32 1.28 -23.52
CA ALA A 12 6.17 2.16 -23.29
C ALA A 12 6.35 2.87 -21.94
N ALA A 13 5.99 4.15 -21.87
CA ALA A 13 6.05 4.92 -20.64
C ALA A 13 5.29 4.18 -19.53
N PRO A 14 5.79 4.21 -18.28
CA PRO A 14 5.11 3.53 -17.18
C PRO A 14 3.68 4.09 -17.03
N PRO A 15 2.66 3.23 -16.75
CA PRO A 15 1.28 3.70 -16.64
C PRO A 15 1.15 4.82 -15.60
N PRO A 16 0.27 5.81 -15.75
CA PRO A 16 0.16 6.86 -14.76
C PRO A 16 -0.32 6.32 -13.41
N LEU A 17 0.09 6.99 -12.33
CA LEU A 17 -0.49 6.78 -11.00
C LEU A 17 -1.66 7.74 -10.80
N VAL A 18 -2.68 7.26 -10.09
CA VAL A 18 -3.93 7.95 -9.79
C VAL A 18 -3.98 8.23 -8.29
N ASP A 19 -4.45 9.41 -7.93
CA ASP A 19 -4.70 9.79 -6.53
C ASP A 19 -5.97 9.11 -6.04
N ALA A 20 -5.81 8.11 -5.17
CA ALA A 20 -6.92 7.32 -4.66
C ALA A 20 -7.91 8.16 -3.83
N ALA A 21 -7.42 9.22 -3.15
CA ALA A 21 -8.28 10.10 -2.34
C ALA A 21 -9.24 10.92 -3.20
N GLN A 22 -8.85 11.27 -4.43
CA GLN A 22 -9.71 11.99 -5.38
C GLN A 22 -10.71 11.05 -6.08
N ALA A 23 -10.43 9.75 -6.11
CA ALA A 23 -11.22 8.77 -6.85
C ALA A 23 -12.20 7.97 -5.98
N ILE A 24 -11.98 7.89 -4.66
CA ILE A 24 -12.72 7.00 -3.77
C ILE A 24 -13.37 7.81 -2.64
N ASP A 25 -14.69 7.95 -2.72
CA ASP A 25 -15.48 8.65 -1.71
C ASP A 25 -15.34 8.02 -0.33
N GLY A 26 -15.03 8.86 0.67
CA GLY A 26 -14.88 8.42 2.05
C GLY A 26 -13.61 7.62 2.34
N LEU A 27 -12.66 7.52 1.40
CA LEU A 27 -11.33 7.01 1.69
C LEU A 27 -10.60 7.96 2.65
N GLN A 28 -10.13 7.41 3.76
CA GLN A 28 -9.32 8.17 4.71
C GLN A 28 -7.85 7.96 4.40
N VAL A 29 -7.07 9.02 4.29
CA VAL A 29 -5.63 8.93 3.97
C VAL A 29 -4.80 9.38 5.16
N GLU A 30 -3.97 8.47 5.65
CA GLU A 30 -3.08 8.70 6.78
C GLU A 30 -1.70 8.10 6.48
N LEU A 31 -0.99 8.70 5.53
CA LEU A 31 0.34 8.21 5.11
C LEU A 31 1.34 8.25 6.28
N ARG A 32 1.61 7.09 6.89
CA ARG A 32 2.39 6.96 8.13
C ARG A 32 3.84 7.38 7.95
N TYR A 33 4.41 7.18 6.77
CA TYR A 33 5.77 7.59 6.46
C TYR A 33 5.91 9.10 6.19
N GLY A 34 4.81 9.88 6.17
CA GLY A 34 4.84 11.34 6.22
C GLY A 34 4.92 11.93 7.62
N ARG A 35 5.03 11.10 8.66
CA ARG A 35 5.05 11.48 10.07
C ARG A 35 6.19 10.77 10.81
N PRO A 36 6.68 11.28 11.96
CA PRO A 36 7.78 10.63 12.69
C PRO A 36 7.35 9.39 13.48
N ASP A 37 6.06 9.17 13.70
CA ASP A 37 5.48 8.00 14.38
C ASP A 37 5.41 6.77 13.45
N ASN A 38 6.58 6.35 12.96
CA ASN A 38 6.77 5.12 12.22
C ASN A 38 8.06 4.42 12.68
N PHE A 39 8.34 3.20 12.22
CA PHE A 39 9.48 2.42 12.69
C PHE A 39 10.86 3.06 12.42
N MET A 40 10.95 4.03 11.49
CA MET A 40 12.18 4.78 11.21
C MET A 40 12.39 5.97 12.15
N GLY A 41 11.38 6.37 12.95
CA GLY A 41 11.46 7.52 13.86
C GLY A 41 11.57 8.88 13.17
N LYS A 42 11.38 8.95 11.85
CA LYS A 42 11.45 10.18 11.05
C LYS A 42 10.42 10.15 9.92
N ALA A 43 9.90 11.32 9.55
CA ALA A 43 9.11 11.47 8.33
C ALA A 43 10.05 11.37 7.11
N VAL A 44 9.65 10.59 6.11
CA VAL A 44 10.38 10.38 4.84
C VAL A 44 9.54 10.74 3.62
N TYR A 45 8.24 10.97 3.79
CA TYR A 45 7.40 11.62 2.78
C TYR A 45 7.30 13.13 3.05
N PRO A 46 7.29 13.97 2.01
CA PRO A 46 7.12 15.41 2.16
C PRO A 46 5.66 15.75 2.55
N PRO A 47 5.42 16.96 3.10
CA PRO A 47 4.07 17.52 3.19
C PRO A 47 3.37 17.51 1.82
N GLY A 48 2.07 17.20 1.81
CA GLY A 48 1.30 17.07 0.58
C GLY A 48 1.52 15.77 -0.20
N ALA A 49 2.24 14.78 0.36
CA ALA A 49 2.28 13.45 -0.22
C ALA A 49 0.86 12.85 -0.33
N ARG A 50 0.60 12.15 -1.44
CA ARG A 50 -0.73 11.65 -1.82
C ARG A 50 -0.75 10.13 -1.89
N CYS A 51 -1.90 9.51 -1.64
CA CYS A 51 -2.05 8.06 -1.85
C CYS A 51 -2.15 7.78 -3.36
N LEU A 52 -0.99 7.62 -4.01
CA LEU A 52 -0.92 7.33 -5.44
C LEU A 52 -0.90 5.82 -5.68
N LEU A 53 -1.74 5.34 -6.59
CA LEU A 53 -1.86 3.92 -6.96
C LEU A 53 -2.05 3.76 -8.47
N LEU A 54 -1.75 2.59 -9.02
CA LEU A 54 -2.14 2.26 -10.39
C LEU A 54 -3.66 2.31 -10.55
N ALA A 55 -4.17 2.76 -11.70
CA ALA A 55 -5.60 2.76 -12.01
C ALA A 55 -6.33 1.43 -11.68
N PRO A 56 -5.82 0.23 -12.03
CA PRO A 56 -6.44 -1.02 -11.60
C PRO A 56 -6.48 -1.22 -10.07
N ALA A 57 -5.47 -0.75 -9.33
CA ALA A 57 -5.47 -0.79 -7.87
C ALA A 57 -6.52 0.17 -7.29
N VAL A 58 -6.66 1.39 -7.84
CA VAL A 58 -7.72 2.32 -7.43
C VAL A 58 -9.11 1.72 -7.68
N ALA A 59 -9.35 1.14 -8.86
CA ALA A 59 -10.63 0.52 -9.19
C ALA A 59 -10.96 -0.66 -8.25
N ALA A 60 -9.97 -1.47 -7.89
CA ALA A 60 -10.13 -2.53 -6.89
C ALA A 60 -10.40 -1.96 -5.49
N LEU A 61 -9.63 -0.96 -5.07
CA LEU A 61 -9.78 -0.33 -3.77
C LEU A 61 -11.16 0.35 -3.62
N GLN A 62 -11.71 0.91 -4.70
CA GLN A 62 -13.06 1.47 -4.72
C GLN A 62 -14.13 0.40 -4.46
N ARG A 63 -13.98 -0.80 -5.03
CA ARG A 63 -14.87 -1.94 -4.74
C ARG A 63 -14.76 -2.38 -3.28
N ALA A 64 -13.54 -2.53 -2.76
CA ALA A 64 -13.31 -2.87 -1.36
C ALA A 64 -13.89 -1.81 -0.41
N ALA A 65 -13.74 -0.53 -0.74
CA ALA A 65 -14.30 0.58 0.02
C ALA A 65 -15.83 0.51 0.09
N ALA A 66 -16.50 0.20 -1.03
CA ALA A 66 -17.95 -0.01 -1.05
C ALA A 66 -18.37 -1.22 -0.19
N THR A 67 -17.63 -2.32 -0.23
CA THR A 67 -17.91 -3.54 0.55
C THR A 67 -17.81 -3.29 2.06
N VAL A 68 -16.79 -2.56 2.54
CA VAL A 68 -16.66 -2.26 3.97
C VAL A 68 -17.62 -1.15 4.42
N ALA A 69 -17.99 -0.23 3.51
CA ALA A 69 -18.99 0.79 3.75
C ALA A 69 -20.36 0.19 4.11
N ALA A 70 -20.78 -0.86 3.40
CA ALA A 70 -22.00 -1.59 3.70
C ALA A 70 -22.00 -2.25 5.09
N GLN A 71 -20.83 -2.40 5.71
CA GLN A 71 -20.63 -2.97 7.04
C GLN A 71 -20.38 -1.92 8.12
N GLY A 72 -20.54 -0.63 7.80
CA GLY A 72 -20.36 0.48 8.75
C GLY A 72 -18.92 0.94 8.94
N PHE A 73 -18.01 0.59 8.02
CA PHE A 73 -16.60 0.98 8.07
C PHE A 73 -16.19 1.88 6.89
N ARG A 74 -15.01 2.46 7.00
CA ARG A 74 -14.25 3.08 5.91
C ARG A 74 -12.89 2.41 5.80
N LEU A 75 -12.25 2.52 4.64
CA LEU A 75 -10.84 2.18 4.50
C LEU A 75 -9.99 3.39 4.90
N ARG A 76 -8.90 3.13 5.63
CA ARG A 76 -7.86 4.11 5.91
C ARG A 76 -6.51 3.60 5.41
N THR A 77 -5.88 4.34 4.51
CA THR A 77 -4.56 3.95 3.94
C THR A 77 -3.42 4.50 4.78
N TYR A 78 -2.46 3.63 5.09
CA TYR A 78 -1.20 3.96 5.78
C TYR A 78 -0.02 4.10 4.83
N ASP A 79 -0.02 3.38 3.71
CA ASP A 79 0.95 3.57 2.64
C ASP A 79 0.38 3.18 1.27
N CYS A 80 0.87 3.84 0.22
CA CYS A 80 0.45 3.61 -1.17
C CYS A 80 1.73 3.54 -2.04
N TYR A 81 1.83 4.33 -3.11
CA TYR A 81 3.11 4.49 -3.81
C TYR A 81 4.20 4.99 -2.85
N ARG A 82 5.33 4.28 -2.87
CA ARG A 82 6.55 4.60 -2.12
C ARG A 82 7.69 4.77 -3.11
N PRO A 83 8.34 5.95 -3.22
CA PRO A 83 9.55 6.09 -4.03
C PRO A 83 10.62 5.07 -3.60
N ARG A 84 11.37 4.50 -4.55
CA ARG A 84 12.40 3.49 -4.26
C ARG A 84 13.51 4.04 -3.36
N SER A 85 13.83 5.32 -3.46
CA SER A 85 14.72 6.06 -2.56
C SER A 85 14.27 5.96 -1.10
N VAL A 86 12.96 6.01 -0.83
CA VAL A 86 12.42 5.76 0.52
C VAL A 86 12.58 4.30 0.94
N GLN A 87 12.45 3.35 0.01
CA GLN A 87 12.74 1.93 0.30
C GLN A 87 14.21 1.73 0.74
N TYR A 88 15.16 2.45 0.14
CA TYR A 88 16.55 2.46 0.60
C TYR A 88 16.70 3.06 2.00
N GLU A 89 15.98 4.13 2.34
CA GLU A 89 15.97 4.69 3.69
C GLU A 89 15.43 3.71 4.72
N MET A 90 14.33 3.01 4.41
CA MET A 90 13.78 1.95 5.25
C MET A 90 14.78 0.82 5.47
N TRP A 91 15.43 0.37 4.40
CA TRP A 91 16.42 -0.70 4.44
C TRP A 91 17.62 -0.37 5.32
N LYS A 92 18.07 0.89 5.36
CA LYS A 92 19.15 1.33 6.26
C LYS A 92 18.79 1.15 7.73
N VAL A 93 17.51 1.31 8.08
CA VAL A 93 17.03 1.17 9.47
C VAL A 93 16.77 -0.29 9.83
N PHE A 94 16.19 -1.07 8.92
CA PHE A 94 15.81 -2.46 9.19
C PHE A 94 16.10 -3.40 7.99
N PRO A 95 17.37 -3.79 7.77
CA PRO A 95 17.79 -4.57 6.60
C PRO A 95 17.47 -6.07 6.76
N LYS A 96 16.20 -6.40 6.95
CA LYS A 96 15.74 -7.77 7.20
C LYS A 96 14.71 -8.18 6.15
N VAL A 97 15.15 -9.03 5.21
CA VAL A 97 14.28 -9.64 4.20
C VAL A 97 13.09 -10.33 4.88
N GLY A 98 11.89 -10.10 4.34
CA GLY A 98 10.62 -10.60 4.89
C GLY A 98 9.90 -9.61 5.79
N PHE A 99 10.56 -8.52 6.21
CA PHE A 99 9.94 -7.40 6.94
C PHE A 99 10.07 -6.09 6.17
N VAL A 100 11.23 -5.86 5.55
CA VAL A 100 11.43 -4.78 4.60
C VAL A 100 11.90 -5.42 3.29
N ALA A 101 11.32 -5.01 2.16
CA ALA A 101 11.74 -5.52 0.86
C ALA A 101 13.17 -5.05 0.53
N ASP A 102 13.99 -5.94 -0.03
CA ASP A 102 15.32 -5.59 -0.53
C ASP A 102 15.17 -4.53 -1.63
N PRO A 103 15.74 -3.33 -1.47
CA PRO A 103 15.59 -2.26 -2.45
C PRO A 103 16.22 -2.62 -3.81
N ALA A 104 17.12 -3.61 -3.91
CA ALA A 104 17.68 -4.08 -5.18
C ALA A 104 16.62 -4.72 -6.09
N THR A 105 15.68 -5.48 -5.53
CA THR A 105 14.54 -6.07 -6.25
C THR A 105 13.29 -5.18 -6.20
N GLY A 106 13.24 -4.32 -5.18
CA GLY A 106 12.20 -3.32 -4.95
C GLY A 106 10.92 -3.91 -4.35
N SER A 107 10.05 -3.01 -3.91
CA SER A 107 8.73 -3.32 -3.32
C SER A 107 7.61 -3.15 -4.34
N HIS A 108 6.47 -3.82 -4.11
CA HIS A 108 5.24 -3.56 -4.86
C HIS A 108 4.68 -2.14 -4.63
N HIS A 109 5.02 -1.52 -3.50
CA HIS A 109 4.76 -0.09 -3.27
C HIS A 109 5.55 0.79 -4.23
N ASN A 110 6.79 0.41 -4.59
CA ASN A 110 7.58 1.13 -5.59
C ASN A 110 7.04 0.97 -7.01
N ARG A 111 5.99 0.18 -7.21
CA ARG A 111 5.34 -0.04 -8.51
C ARG A 111 3.97 0.64 -8.58
N GLY A 112 3.50 1.22 -7.46
CA GLY A 112 2.13 1.72 -7.30
C GLY A 112 1.07 0.61 -7.26
N ALA A 113 1.50 -0.63 -7.01
CA ALA A 113 0.67 -1.83 -7.13
C ALA A 113 0.25 -2.41 -5.77
N ALA A 114 0.73 -1.83 -4.66
CA ALA A 114 0.41 -2.24 -3.30
C ALA A 114 -0.13 -1.07 -2.47
N VAL A 115 -0.89 -1.42 -1.44
CA VAL A 115 -1.48 -0.51 -0.47
C VAL A 115 -1.43 -1.17 0.91
N ASP A 116 -1.02 -0.38 1.90
CA ASP A 116 -1.11 -0.72 3.31
C ASP A 116 -2.30 0.03 3.90
N LEU A 117 -3.20 -0.67 4.57
CA LEU A 117 -4.44 -0.07 5.04
C LEU A 117 -5.07 -0.80 6.24
N THR A 118 -6.05 -0.14 6.84
CA THR A 118 -6.90 -0.65 7.90
C THR A 118 -8.38 -0.33 7.65
N LEU A 119 -9.25 -0.89 8.49
CA LEU A 119 -10.59 -0.35 8.72
C LEU A 119 -10.52 0.87 9.65
N ALA A 120 -11.45 1.78 9.45
CA ALA A 120 -11.76 2.90 10.35
C ALA A 120 -13.28 3.05 10.47
N TYR A 121 -13.74 3.70 11.53
CA TYR A 121 -15.13 4.11 11.63
C TYR A 121 -15.41 5.33 10.73
N PRO A 122 -16.69 5.58 10.38
CA PRO A 122 -17.06 6.70 9.51
C PRO A 122 -16.64 8.09 10.02
N ASP A 123 -16.56 8.25 11.34
CA ASP A 123 -16.09 9.45 12.03
C ASP A 123 -14.56 9.58 12.08
N GLY A 124 -13.83 8.58 11.57
CA GLY A 124 -12.38 8.50 11.66
C GLY A 124 -11.86 7.88 12.95
N GLY A 125 -12.72 7.27 13.78
CA GLY A 125 -12.28 6.47 14.91
C GLY A 125 -11.46 5.24 14.44
N PRO A 126 -10.40 4.85 15.17
CA PRO A 126 -9.63 3.65 14.84
C PRO A 126 -10.47 2.39 15.08
N VAL A 127 -10.28 1.38 14.23
CA VAL A 127 -10.85 0.03 14.41
C VAL A 127 -9.76 -0.88 14.93
N GLU A 128 -10.08 -1.67 15.97
CA GLU A 128 -9.12 -2.59 16.59
C GLU A 128 -8.65 -3.66 15.59
N MET A 129 -7.33 -3.81 15.47
CA MET A 129 -6.66 -4.82 14.65
C MET A 129 -5.70 -5.66 15.50
N PRO A 130 -5.27 -6.85 15.06
CA PRO A 130 -4.51 -7.79 15.90
C PRO A 130 -3.17 -7.23 16.41
N THR A 131 -2.61 -6.27 15.70
CA THR A 131 -1.41 -5.51 16.07
C THR A 131 -1.53 -4.08 15.55
N ALA A 132 -0.63 -3.20 15.99
CA ALA A 132 -0.36 -1.96 15.27
C ALA A 132 0.19 -2.25 13.85
N PHE A 133 0.10 -1.24 12.97
CA PHE A 133 0.81 -1.20 11.69
C PHE A 133 2.33 -1.28 11.90
N ASP A 134 3.07 -1.88 10.96
CA ASP A 134 4.51 -2.17 11.05
C ASP A 134 4.94 -3.00 12.27
N ALA A 135 4.01 -3.73 12.90
CA ALA A 135 4.35 -4.69 13.93
C ALA A 135 4.91 -5.97 13.32
N PHE A 136 6.24 -6.05 13.21
CA PHE A 136 6.99 -7.16 12.63
C PHE A 136 7.03 -8.42 13.51
N THR A 137 5.86 -8.96 13.85
CA THR A 137 5.68 -10.11 14.74
C THR A 137 4.71 -11.13 14.14
N ARG A 138 4.73 -12.37 14.64
CA ARG A 138 3.77 -13.41 14.23
C ARG A 138 2.31 -13.00 14.44
N ALA A 139 2.04 -12.09 15.38
CA ALA A 139 0.69 -11.59 15.62
C ALA A 139 0.13 -10.75 14.44
N ALA A 140 1.00 -10.19 13.61
CA ALA A 140 0.60 -9.43 12.42
C ALA A 140 0.18 -10.32 11.24
N HIS A 141 0.48 -11.61 11.26
CA HIS A 141 0.19 -12.50 10.15
C HIS A 141 -1.33 -12.68 9.97
N HIS A 142 -1.78 -12.83 8.73
CA HIS A 142 -3.19 -13.09 8.40
C HIS A 142 -3.75 -14.35 9.07
N GLY A 143 -2.90 -15.36 9.26
CA GLY A 143 -3.26 -16.63 9.88
C GLY A 143 -3.20 -16.65 11.41
N PHE A 144 -2.83 -15.55 12.07
CA PHE A 144 -2.70 -15.51 13.53
C PHE A 144 -4.05 -15.72 14.22
N GLN A 145 -4.13 -16.68 15.14
CA GLN A 145 -5.39 -17.08 15.81
C GLN A 145 -5.62 -16.38 17.15
N GLY A 146 -4.64 -15.60 17.66
CA GLY A 146 -4.79 -14.85 18.92
C GLY A 146 -5.55 -13.54 18.75
N GLY A 147 -5.33 -12.60 19.68
CA GLY A 147 -6.03 -11.31 19.73
C GLY A 147 -7.42 -11.38 20.38
N SER A 148 -8.14 -10.27 20.39
CA SER A 148 -9.55 -10.24 20.78
C SER A 148 -10.44 -10.84 19.69
N GLU A 149 -11.68 -11.16 20.04
CA GLU A 149 -12.68 -11.56 19.03
C GLU A 149 -12.95 -10.45 18.00
N ALA A 150 -13.00 -9.20 18.46
CA ALA A 150 -13.23 -8.03 17.62
C ALA A 150 -12.10 -7.86 16.59
N SER A 151 -10.84 -7.87 17.00
CA SER A 151 -9.71 -7.70 16.07
C SER A 151 -9.59 -8.84 15.06
N ARG A 152 -9.92 -10.09 15.43
CA ARG A 152 -10.03 -11.20 14.48
C ARG A 152 -11.14 -10.98 13.45
N ARG A 153 -12.30 -10.52 13.90
CA ARG A 153 -13.44 -10.20 13.03
C ARG A 153 -13.11 -9.05 12.08
N HIS A 154 -12.54 -7.96 12.57
CA HIS A 154 -12.14 -6.81 11.76
C HIS A 154 -11.10 -7.17 10.70
N ARG A 155 -10.08 -7.95 11.06
CA ARG A 155 -9.13 -8.48 10.08
C ARG A 155 -9.82 -9.35 9.03
N ALA A 156 -10.80 -10.17 9.42
CA ALA A 156 -11.55 -10.99 8.46
C ALA A 156 -12.39 -10.15 7.51
N VAL A 157 -13.03 -9.07 8.00
CA VAL A 157 -13.76 -8.09 7.18
C VAL A 157 -12.83 -7.41 6.17
N LEU A 158 -11.69 -6.90 6.64
CA LEU A 158 -10.70 -6.26 5.76
C LEU A 158 -10.19 -7.25 4.70
N ARG A 159 -9.76 -8.45 5.13
CA ARG A 159 -9.26 -9.49 4.23
C ARG A 159 -10.30 -9.84 3.16
N GLY A 160 -11.53 -10.15 3.57
CA GLY A 160 -12.59 -10.52 2.64
C GLY A 160 -12.86 -9.43 1.62
N ALA A 161 -13.03 -8.18 2.07
CA ALA A 161 -13.28 -7.06 1.17
C ALA A 161 -12.15 -6.81 0.17
N MET A 162 -10.90 -6.94 0.59
CA MET A 162 -9.74 -6.75 -0.28
C MET A 162 -9.56 -7.90 -1.29
N GLU A 163 -9.69 -9.16 -0.83
CA GLU A 163 -9.56 -10.33 -1.69
C GLU A 163 -10.71 -10.44 -2.70
N ASP A 164 -11.96 -10.20 -2.28
CA ASP A 164 -13.13 -10.17 -3.16
C ASP A 164 -13.04 -9.04 -4.20
N ALA A 165 -12.33 -7.96 -3.87
CA ALA A 165 -12.05 -6.87 -4.80
C ALA A 165 -10.92 -7.18 -5.80
N GLY A 166 -10.22 -8.31 -5.63
CA GLY A 166 -9.18 -8.79 -6.53
C GLY A 166 -7.75 -8.46 -6.10
N PHE A 167 -7.51 -8.13 -4.83
CA PHE A 167 -6.17 -8.03 -4.28
C PHE A 167 -5.65 -9.38 -3.76
N GLU A 168 -4.34 -9.55 -3.78
CA GLU A 168 -3.62 -10.59 -3.05
C GLU A 168 -3.10 -10.02 -1.73
N ARG A 169 -3.24 -10.79 -0.64
CA ARG A 169 -2.69 -10.45 0.68
C ARG A 169 -1.21 -10.82 0.79
N ASN A 170 -0.45 -10.09 1.60
CA ASN A 170 0.80 -10.62 2.15
C ASN A 170 0.49 -11.49 3.38
N PRO A 171 0.82 -12.80 3.42
CA PRO A 171 0.51 -13.66 4.56
C PRO A 171 1.05 -13.19 5.92
N MET A 172 2.13 -12.40 5.93
CA MET A 172 2.82 -11.95 7.14
C MET A 172 2.32 -10.60 7.67
N GLU A 173 1.52 -9.87 6.91
CA GLU A 173 1.13 -8.49 7.23
C GLU A 173 -0.36 -8.31 6.98
N TRP A 174 -1.17 -8.18 8.04
CA TRP A 174 -2.63 -8.09 7.92
C TRP A 174 -3.13 -6.85 7.15
N TRP A 175 -2.27 -5.83 7.04
CA TRP A 175 -2.54 -4.54 6.44
C TRP A 175 -2.15 -4.46 4.96
N HIS A 176 -1.27 -5.34 4.46
CA HIS A 176 -0.66 -5.23 3.13
C HIS A 176 -1.42 -6.03 2.07
N TYR A 177 -1.80 -5.34 1.00
CA TYR A 177 -2.47 -5.92 -0.17
C TYR A 177 -1.88 -5.40 -1.46
N GLN A 178 -1.88 -6.24 -2.50
CA GLN A 178 -1.28 -5.90 -3.80
C GLN A 178 -2.07 -6.48 -4.97
N LEU A 179 -1.90 -5.88 -6.14
CA LEU A 179 -2.44 -6.45 -7.37
C LEU A 179 -1.77 -7.81 -7.69
N PRO A 180 -2.51 -8.76 -8.28
CA PRO A 180 -1.92 -9.96 -8.86
C PRO A 180 -0.84 -9.63 -9.89
N ASP A 181 0.23 -10.43 -9.88
CA ASP A 181 1.41 -10.26 -10.74
C ASP A 181 2.03 -8.85 -10.66
N ALA A 182 1.99 -8.20 -9.49
CA ALA A 182 2.48 -6.84 -9.31
C ALA A 182 3.93 -6.62 -9.78
N VAL A 183 4.76 -7.67 -9.85
CA VAL A 183 6.12 -7.64 -10.41
C VAL A 183 6.19 -7.20 -11.88
N LYS A 184 5.10 -7.36 -12.65
CA LYS A 184 5.04 -6.98 -14.08
C LYS A 184 5.08 -5.47 -14.31
N TYR A 185 4.72 -4.67 -13.31
CA TYR A 185 4.75 -3.22 -13.40
C TYR A 185 6.17 -2.71 -13.10
N PRO A 186 6.65 -1.65 -13.78
CA PRO A 186 8.01 -1.15 -13.59
C PRO A 186 8.23 -0.57 -12.18
N LEU A 187 9.47 -0.67 -11.70
CA LEU A 187 9.90 0.08 -10.51
C LEU A 187 9.93 1.58 -10.81
N ARG A 188 9.59 2.37 -9.80
CA ARG A 188 9.51 3.82 -9.84
C ARG A 188 10.30 4.45 -8.70
N ASP A 189 10.78 5.65 -8.93
CA ASP A 189 11.49 6.46 -7.93
C ASP A 189 11.20 7.96 -8.08
N GLU A 190 10.13 8.29 -8.79
CA GLU A 190 9.64 9.65 -8.92
C GLU A 190 9.29 10.18 -7.52
N PRO A 191 9.82 11.33 -7.10
CA PRO A 191 9.43 11.95 -5.83
C PRO A 191 7.96 12.36 -5.88
N PHE A 192 7.33 12.52 -4.71
CA PHE A 192 6.03 13.17 -4.66
C PHE A 192 6.14 14.57 -5.23
N ALA A 193 5.35 14.86 -6.27
CA ALA A 193 5.25 16.21 -6.80
C ALA A 193 4.78 17.14 -5.67
N PRO A 194 5.35 18.35 -5.53
CA PRO A 194 4.85 19.34 -4.60
C PRO A 194 3.36 19.57 -4.88
N ASP A 195 2.59 19.71 -3.81
CA ASP A 195 1.15 19.91 -3.90
C ASP A 195 0.89 21.14 -4.77
N ALA A 196 0.16 20.97 -5.87
CA ALA A 196 0.00 22.03 -6.88
C ALA A 196 -0.96 23.14 -6.44
N GLY A 197 -1.19 23.28 -5.12
CA GLY A 197 -2.07 24.29 -4.51
C GLY A 197 -3.44 24.34 -5.17
N ARG A 198 -4.37 23.47 -4.75
CA ARG A 198 -5.79 23.68 -4.98
C ARG A 198 -6.47 24.10 -3.70
#